data_AF-A0A962VC22-F1
#
_entry.id   AF-A0A962VC22-F1
#
_cell.length_a   1.000
_cell.length_b   1.000
_cell.length_c   1.000
_cell.angle_alpha   90.00
_cell.angle_beta   90.00
_cell.angle_gamma   90.00
#
_symmetry.space_group_name_H-M   'P 1'
#
loop_
_entity.id
_entity.type
_entity.pdbx_description
1 polymer ?
#
loop_
_entity_poly.entity_id
_entity_poly.type
_entity_poly.pdbx_seq_one_letter_code
_entity_poly.pdbx_strand_id
1 'polypeptide(L)'
;MQQGLRYASQKVAKPYFIAAIALFVGQILFGLILGLQYVVGDFLFPEIPFNVARMVHTNLLIVWLLFGFMGAAYFMVPEESETELWSPLLGHLLFWIFLIAGVLTVAGYLLVPYAKLAELTHNELLPTMGREFLEQPTITKIGIVVVALGFLLNVGMTVLRGRKTVVNLVLLTGLVGLAVMFLFSFFNP
;
A
#
# COMPACT_ATOMS: atom_id res chain seq x y z
N MET A 1 20.49 23.25 -17.90
CA MET A 1 19.56 22.15 -17.55
C MET A 1 20.34 21.13 -16.73
N GLN A 2 20.01 20.93 -15.44
CA GLN A 2 20.65 19.89 -14.65
C GLN A 2 20.17 18.52 -15.14
N GLN A 3 21.06 17.68 -15.66
CA GLN A 3 20.75 16.33 -16.15
C GLN A 3 20.71 15.28 -15.03
N GLY A 4 20.28 15.65 -13.81
CA GLY A 4 20.28 14.78 -12.65
C GLY A 4 19.19 15.16 -11.64
N LEU A 5 18.96 14.28 -10.66
CA LEU A 5 18.05 14.57 -9.54
C LEU A 5 18.50 15.84 -8.82
N ARG A 6 17.53 16.70 -8.48
CA ARG A 6 17.80 17.98 -7.80
C ARG A 6 18.26 17.76 -6.37
N TYR A 7 17.72 16.73 -5.70
CA TYR A 7 18.10 16.30 -4.35
C TYR A 7 18.47 14.82 -4.35
N ALA A 8 19.50 14.45 -3.60
CA ALA A 8 20.01 13.07 -3.59
C ALA A 8 18.99 12.09 -2.98
N SER A 9 18.21 12.55 -1.99
CA SER A 9 17.17 11.75 -1.34
C SER A 9 15.97 11.41 -2.21
N GLN A 10 15.76 12.07 -3.35
CA GLN A 10 14.69 11.72 -4.31
C GLN A 10 14.84 10.28 -4.84
N LYS A 11 16.04 9.70 -4.77
CA LYS A 11 16.30 8.30 -5.14
C LYS A 11 15.46 7.29 -4.35
N VAL A 12 14.99 7.65 -3.15
CA VAL A 12 14.09 6.83 -2.33
C VAL A 12 12.81 6.48 -3.08
N ALA A 13 12.33 7.34 -3.99
CA ALA A 13 11.11 7.10 -4.77
C ALA A 13 11.21 5.92 -5.75
N LYS A 14 12.41 5.63 -6.27
CA LYS A 14 12.63 4.61 -7.31
C LYS A 14 12.09 3.22 -6.94
N PRO A 15 12.45 2.62 -5.79
CA PRO A 15 11.93 1.30 -5.40
C PRO A 15 10.40 1.29 -5.28
N TYR A 16 9.79 2.37 -4.80
CA TYR A 16 8.33 2.48 -4.70
C TYR A 16 7.65 2.38 -6.06
N PHE A 17 8.15 3.11 -7.07
CA PHE A 17 7.60 3.03 -8.42
C PHE A 17 7.82 1.66 -9.07
N ILE A 18 8.98 1.04 -8.88
CA ILE A 18 9.26 -0.30 -9.41
C ILE A 18 8.30 -1.33 -8.79
N ALA A 19 8.11 -1.28 -7.47
CA ALA A 19 7.16 -2.17 -6.80
C ALA A 19 5.72 -1.91 -7.26
N ALA A 20 5.31 -0.65 -7.40
CA ALA A 20 3.97 -0.31 -7.91
C ALA A 20 3.71 -0.93 -9.29
N ILE A 21 4.67 -0.83 -10.22
CA ILE A 21 4.54 -1.42 -11.56
C ILE A 21 4.46 -2.96 -11.47
N ALA A 22 5.31 -3.59 -10.66
CA ALA A 22 5.30 -5.04 -10.48
C ALA A 22 3.97 -5.55 -9.90
N LEU A 23 3.45 -4.88 -8.88
CA LEU A 23 2.17 -5.21 -8.26
C LEU A 23 0.99 -4.95 -9.21
N PHE A 24 1.07 -3.90 -10.04
CA PHE A 24 0.08 -3.61 -11.07
C PHE A 24 0.01 -4.73 -12.12
N VAL A 25 1.15 -5.26 -12.57
CA VAL A 25 1.17 -6.44 -13.46
C VAL A 25 0.46 -7.63 -12.79
N GLY A 26 0.75 -7.90 -11.52
CA GLY A 26 0.04 -8.93 -10.74
C GLY A 26 -1.48 -8.70 -10.71
N GLN A 27 -1.91 -7.46 -10.46
CA GLN A 27 -3.33 -7.09 -10.45
C GLN A 27 -4.01 -7.44 -11.79
N ILE A 28 -3.39 -7.10 -12.91
CA ILE A 28 -3.95 -7.38 -14.25
C ILE A 28 -4.07 -8.89 -14.49
N LEU A 29 -3.07 -9.69 -14.10
CA LEU A 29 -3.12 -11.15 -14.24
C LEU A 29 -4.32 -11.75 -13.49
N PHE A 30 -4.56 -11.34 -12.24
CA PHE A 30 -5.73 -11.78 -11.48
C PHE A 30 -7.05 -11.25 -12.06
N GLY A 31 -7.03 -10.08 -12.71
CA GLY A 31 -8.18 -9.56 -13.45
C GLY A 31 -8.54 -10.43 -14.66
N LEU A 32 -7.54 -10.91 -15.39
CA LEU A 32 -7.75 -11.84 -16.51
C LEU A 32 -8.28 -13.20 -16.04
N ILE A 33 -7.77 -13.70 -14.91
CA ILE A 33 -8.29 -14.93 -14.28
C ILE A 33 -9.79 -14.78 -13.96
N LEU A 34 -10.17 -13.68 -13.29
CA LEU A 34 -11.57 -13.40 -12.97
C LEU A 34 -12.43 -13.30 -14.24
N GLY A 35 -11.96 -12.58 -15.25
CA GLY A 35 -12.67 -12.45 -16.53
C GLY A 35 -12.93 -13.80 -17.20
N LEU A 36 -12.00 -14.75 -17.11
CA LEU A 36 -12.20 -16.11 -17.62
C LEU A 36 -13.15 -16.91 -16.74
N GLN A 37 -13.07 -16.79 -15.40
CA GLN A 37 -13.99 -17.45 -14.48
C GLN A 37 -15.46 -17.01 -14.68
N TYR A 38 -15.71 -15.82 -15.22
CA TYR A 38 -17.07 -15.38 -15.58
C TYR A 38 -17.71 -16.20 -16.70
N VAL A 39 -16.91 -16.73 -17.64
CA VAL A 39 -17.40 -17.48 -18.80
C VAL A 39 -17.10 -18.98 -18.72
N VAL A 40 -16.10 -19.36 -17.90
CA VAL A 40 -15.72 -20.74 -17.57
C VAL A 40 -15.67 -20.87 -16.05
N GLY A 41 -16.82 -21.19 -15.44
CA GLY A 41 -17.04 -21.07 -13.99
C GLY A 41 -16.22 -22.02 -13.09
N ASP A 42 -15.63 -23.07 -13.65
CA ASP A 42 -14.78 -24.05 -12.96
C ASP A 42 -13.28 -23.83 -13.20
N PHE A 43 -12.90 -22.79 -13.96
CA PHE A 43 -11.49 -22.47 -14.22
C PHE A 43 -10.73 -22.15 -12.92
N LEU A 44 -9.66 -22.92 -12.65
CA LEU A 44 -8.83 -22.88 -11.43
C LEU A 44 -9.56 -23.26 -10.13
N PHE A 45 -10.75 -23.85 -10.20
CA PHE A 45 -11.42 -24.38 -9.02
C PHE A 45 -10.99 -25.84 -8.77
N PRO A 46 -10.73 -26.25 -7.50
CA PRO A 46 -10.91 -25.53 -6.24
C PRO A 46 -9.70 -24.72 -5.75
N GLU A 47 -8.58 -24.70 -6.48
CA GLU A 47 -7.30 -24.16 -6.01
C GLU A 47 -7.32 -22.63 -5.82
N ILE A 48 -7.93 -21.88 -6.74
CA ILE A 48 -8.11 -20.42 -6.68
C ILE A 48 -9.59 -20.09 -6.95
N PRO A 49 -10.43 -20.14 -5.91
CA PRO A 49 -11.83 -19.72 -6.02
C PRO A 49 -11.97 -18.25 -6.45
N PHE A 50 -13.07 -17.92 -7.11
CA PHE A 50 -13.33 -16.57 -7.62
C PHE A 50 -13.19 -15.46 -6.55
N ASN A 51 -13.69 -15.70 -5.34
CA ASN A 51 -13.56 -14.72 -4.25
C ASN A 51 -12.10 -14.50 -3.80
N VAL A 52 -11.25 -15.54 -3.86
CA VAL A 52 -9.80 -15.44 -3.59
C VAL A 52 -9.10 -14.66 -4.71
N ALA A 53 -9.40 -14.96 -5.97
CA ALA A 53 -8.87 -14.18 -7.09
C ALA A 53 -9.30 -12.70 -7.01
N ARG A 54 -10.54 -12.44 -6.58
CA ARG A 54 -11.11 -11.09 -6.41
C ARG A 54 -10.37 -10.30 -5.34
N MET A 55 -10.20 -10.84 -4.14
CA MET A 55 -9.49 -10.14 -3.06
C MET A 55 -8.03 -9.86 -3.42
N VAL A 56 -7.36 -10.78 -4.14
CA VAL A 56 -6.00 -10.51 -4.64
C VAL A 56 -6.02 -9.37 -5.65
N HIS A 57 -6.92 -9.39 -6.63
CA HIS A 57 -7.05 -8.33 -7.63
C HIS A 57 -7.29 -6.95 -6.99
N THR A 58 -8.29 -6.83 -6.11
CA THR A 58 -8.67 -5.54 -5.51
C THR A 58 -7.64 -5.03 -4.51
N ASN A 59 -6.97 -5.92 -3.76
CA ASN A 59 -6.02 -5.48 -2.74
C ASN A 59 -4.68 -5.13 -3.39
N LEU A 60 -4.27 -5.82 -4.46
CA LEU A 60 -3.15 -5.39 -5.28
C LEU A 60 -3.39 -4.00 -5.86
N LEU A 61 -4.60 -3.71 -6.36
CA LEU A 61 -4.98 -2.39 -6.88
C LEU A 61 -4.71 -1.28 -5.85
N ILE A 62 -5.24 -1.44 -4.63
CA ILE A 62 -5.07 -0.45 -3.57
C ILE A 62 -3.60 -0.32 -3.18
N VAL A 63 -2.90 -1.43 -2.97
CA VAL A 63 -1.52 -1.42 -2.48
C VAL A 63 -0.59 -0.78 -3.51
N TRP A 64 -0.69 -1.11 -4.81
CA TRP A 64 0.20 -0.52 -5.81
C TRP A 64 -0.04 0.98 -5.98
N LEU A 65 -1.29 1.45 -5.87
CA LEU A 65 -1.62 2.88 -5.87
C LEU A 65 -0.98 3.58 -4.67
N LEU A 66 -1.01 2.99 -3.47
CA LEU A 66 -0.34 3.52 -2.29
C LEU A 66 1.18 3.59 -2.45
N PHE A 67 1.80 2.57 -3.06
CA PHE A 67 3.21 2.65 -3.44
C PHE A 67 3.47 3.80 -4.41
N GLY A 68 2.60 4.01 -5.41
CA GLY A 68 2.66 5.13 -6.33
C GLY A 68 2.57 6.48 -5.64
N PHE A 69 1.62 6.67 -4.71
CA PHE A 69 1.48 7.90 -3.93
C PHE A 69 2.67 8.19 -3.04
N MET A 70 3.20 7.16 -2.35
CA MET A 70 4.40 7.30 -1.53
C MET A 70 5.63 7.64 -2.38
N GLY A 71 5.82 6.96 -3.52
CA GLY A 71 6.89 7.25 -4.47
C GLY A 71 6.82 8.67 -5.00
N ALA A 72 5.63 9.12 -5.40
CA ALA A 72 5.40 10.48 -5.86
C ALA A 72 5.74 11.51 -4.77
N ALA A 73 5.26 11.31 -3.54
CA ALA A 73 5.58 12.18 -2.41
C ALA A 73 7.09 12.23 -2.11
N TYR A 74 7.77 11.07 -2.07
CA TYR A 74 9.22 11.02 -1.85
C TYR A 74 10.03 11.69 -2.96
N PHE A 75 9.50 11.78 -4.17
CA PHE A 75 10.14 12.49 -5.27
C PHE A 75 9.87 14.00 -5.22
N MET A 76 8.61 14.41 -5.11
CA MET A 76 8.21 15.81 -5.26
C MET A 76 8.45 16.65 -4.00
N VAL A 77 8.31 16.08 -2.80
CA VAL A 77 8.36 16.85 -1.55
C VAL A 77 9.74 17.45 -1.30
N PRO A 78 10.88 16.73 -1.47
CA PRO A 78 12.19 17.36 -1.33
C PRO A 78 12.38 18.55 -2.28
N GLU A 79 11.86 18.46 -3.50
CA GLU A 79 11.93 19.54 -4.48
C GLU A 79 11.07 20.75 -4.11
N GLU A 80 9.81 20.53 -3.74
CA GLU A 80 8.88 21.60 -3.33
C GLU A 80 9.30 22.26 -2.01
N SER A 81 9.90 21.48 -1.10
CA SER A 81 10.39 21.96 0.18
C SER A 81 11.81 22.52 0.11
N GLU A 82 12.43 22.47 -1.07
CA GLU A 82 13.78 22.97 -1.34
C GLU A 82 14.84 22.43 -0.35
N THR A 83 14.65 21.20 0.13
CA THR A 83 15.50 20.56 1.15
C THR A 83 15.53 19.04 0.96
N GLU A 84 16.58 18.40 1.48
CA GLU A 84 16.65 16.93 1.48
C GLU A 84 15.52 16.31 2.34
N LEU A 85 15.08 15.12 1.97
CA LEU A 85 14.13 14.33 2.74
C LEU A 85 14.64 14.14 4.18
N TRP A 86 13.73 14.27 5.15
CA TRP A 86 14.05 14.18 6.57
C TRP A 86 14.83 12.91 6.96
N SER A 87 14.42 11.75 6.44
CA SER A 87 15.14 10.49 6.64
C SER A 87 15.01 9.55 5.43
N PRO A 88 16.05 9.48 4.57
CA PRO A 88 16.10 8.51 3.48
C PRO A 88 16.11 7.06 3.97
N LEU A 89 16.77 6.80 5.10
CA LEU A 89 16.81 5.49 5.75
C LEU A 89 15.41 5.01 6.14
N LEU A 90 14.61 5.89 6.76
CA LEU A 90 13.24 5.58 7.12
C LEU A 90 12.40 5.28 5.87
N GLY A 91 12.60 6.03 4.78
CA GLY A 91 11.93 5.74 3.51
C GLY A 91 12.22 4.33 2.98
N HIS A 92 13.49 3.91 2.99
CA HIS A 92 13.84 2.54 2.59
C HIS A 92 13.34 1.46 3.55
N LEU A 93 13.34 1.73 4.86
CA LEU A 93 12.82 0.79 5.85
C LEU A 93 11.31 0.58 5.66
N LEU A 94 10.56 1.66 5.54
CA LEU A 94 9.11 1.63 5.34
C LEU A 94 8.74 0.94 4.02
N PHE A 95 9.52 1.13 2.96
CA PHE A 95 9.36 0.41 1.70
C PHE A 95 9.35 -1.11 1.92
N TRP A 96 10.38 -1.65 2.58
CA TRP A 96 10.48 -3.10 2.80
C TRP A 96 9.41 -3.63 3.74
N ILE A 97 9.11 -2.91 4.84
CA ILE A 97 8.04 -3.28 5.76
C ILE A 97 6.71 -3.39 5.01
N PHE A 98 6.39 -2.38 4.18
CA PHE A 98 5.13 -2.35 3.46
C PHE A 98 5.06 -3.42 2.37
N LEU A 99 6.16 -3.64 1.64
CA LEU A 99 6.23 -4.64 0.59
C LEU A 99 6.09 -6.05 1.17
N ILE A 100 6.81 -6.36 2.23
CA ILE A 100 6.75 -7.66 2.91
C ILE A 100 5.34 -7.89 3.47
N ALA A 101 4.74 -6.89 4.12
CA ALA A 101 3.37 -6.99 4.62
C ALA A 101 2.37 -7.28 3.48
N GLY A 102 2.48 -6.57 2.35
CA GLY A 102 1.62 -6.79 1.18
C GLY A 102 1.79 -8.18 0.57
N VAL A 103 3.04 -8.63 0.38
CA VAL A 103 3.34 -9.97 -0.17
C VAL A 103 2.84 -11.07 0.77
N LEU A 104 3.07 -10.95 2.07
CA LEU A 104 2.60 -11.94 3.06
C LEU A 104 1.07 -12.02 3.09
N THR A 105 0.36 -10.91 2.98
CA THR A 105 -1.10 -10.90 2.91
C THR A 105 -1.63 -11.58 1.65
N VAL A 106 -1.06 -11.25 0.48
CA VAL A 106 -1.45 -11.90 -0.79
C VAL A 106 -1.13 -13.39 -0.77
N ALA A 107 0.04 -13.78 -0.24
CA ALA A 107 0.39 -15.18 -0.05
C ALA A 107 -0.59 -15.87 0.92
N GLY A 108 -0.98 -15.21 2.00
CA GLY A 108 -1.98 -15.73 2.94
C GLY A 108 -3.33 -16.01 2.26
N TYR A 109 -3.77 -15.14 1.35
CA TYR A 109 -5.00 -15.36 0.59
C TYR A 109 -4.93 -16.58 -0.33
N LEU A 110 -3.77 -16.81 -0.96
CA LEU A 110 -3.58 -17.87 -1.95
C LEU A 110 -3.23 -19.23 -1.35
N LEU A 111 -2.55 -19.26 -0.20
CA LEU A 111 -1.98 -20.48 0.37
C LEU A 111 -2.82 -21.09 1.50
N VAL A 112 -3.75 -20.32 2.07
CA VAL A 112 -4.52 -20.75 3.24
C VAL A 112 -6.00 -20.45 3.02
N PRO A 113 -6.92 -21.39 3.31
CA PRO A 113 -8.35 -21.11 3.30
C PRO A 113 -8.68 -19.89 4.16
N TYR A 114 -9.50 -18.97 3.65
CA TYR A 114 -9.72 -17.66 4.27
C TYR A 114 -10.19 -17.73 5.73
N ALA A 115 -11.05 -18.69 6.07
CA ALA A 115 -11.48 -18.93 7.45
C ALA A 115 -10.32 -19.37 8.36
N LYS A 116 -9.41 -20.20 7.86
CA LYS A 116 -8.21 -20.60 8.60
C LYS A 116 -7.21 -19.45 8.73
N LEU A 117 -7.09 -18.60 7.71
CA LEU A 117 -6.29 -17.38 7.79
C LEU A 117 -6.83 -16.44 8.90
N ALA A 118 -8.15 -16.31 9.03
CA ALA A 118 -8.77 -15.53 10.09
C ALA A 118 -8.43 -16.07 11.50
N GLU A 119 -8.49 -17.39 11.68
CA GLU A 119 -8.10 -18.05 12.94
C GLU A 119 -6.60 -17.89 13.24
N LEU A 120 -5.73 -18.11 12.26
CA LEU A 120 -4.27 -17.98 12.40
C LEU A 120 -3.83 -16.55 12.76
N THR A 121 -4.62 -15.55 12.37
CA THR A 121 -4.32 -14.14 12.59
C THR A 121 -5.12 -13.52 13.73
N HIS A 122 -5.78 -14.36 14.51
CA HIS A 122 -6.55 -13.98 15.69
C HIS A 122 -7.64 -12.93 15.42
N ASN A 123 -8.35 -13.07 14.30
CA ASN A 123 -9.41 -12.14 13.93
C ASN A 123 -10.58 -12.14 14.93
N GLU A 124 -10.73 -13.17 15.76
CA GLU A 124 -11.71 -13.22 16.86
C GLU A 124 -11.51 -12.12 17.91
N LEU A 125 -10.29 -11.62 18.09
CA LEU A 125 -10.00 -10.58 19.09
C LEU A 125 -10.48 -9.20 18.64
N LEU A 126 -10.32 -8.89 17.35
CA LEU A 126 -10.77 -7.66 16.73
C LEU A 126 -11.19 -7.97 15.29
N PRO A 127 -12.49 -8.26 15.04
CA PRO A 127 -12.96 -8.78 13.77
C PRO A 127 -13.04 -7.68 12.72
N THR A 128 -12.03 -7.60 11.86
CA THR A 128 -11.95 -6.60 10.77
C THR A 128 -11.87 -7.21 9.37
N MET A 129 -11.73 -8.53 9.26
CA MET A 129 -11.65 -9.27 7.99
C MET A 129 -13.02 -9.49 7.34
N GLY A 130 -13.03 -9.85 6.05
CA GLY A 130 -14.22 -10.29 5.31
C GLY A 130 -15.11 -9.19 4.76
N ARG A 131 -14.72 -7.93 4.90
CA ARG A 131 -15.38 -6.77 4.28
C ARG A 131 -14.68 -6.42 2.97
N GLU A 132 -15.46 -6.00 1.98
CA GLU A 132 -14.96 -5.64 0.66
C GLU A 132 -13.82 -4.60 0.76
N PHE A 133 -12.69 -4.85 0.07
CA PHE A 133 -11.45 -4.06 0.11
C PHE A 133 -10.69 -4.07 1.45
N LEU A 134 -11.24 -4.73 2.47
CA LEU A 134 -10.71 -4.83 3.83
C LEU A 134 -10.50 -6.29 4.26
N GLU A 135 -10.21 -7.17 3.30
CA GLU A 135 -10.03 -8.61 3.48
C GLU A 135 -8.76 -8.96 4.26
N GLN A 136 -7.81 -8.02 4.39
CA GLN A 136 -6.53 -8.28 5.02
C GLN A 136 -6.68 -8.52 6.52
N PRO A 137 -5.85 -9.39 7.12
CA PRO A 137 -5.83 -9.58 8.56
C PRO A 137 -5.71 -8.28 9.36
N THR A 138 -6.30 -8.24 10.56
CA THR A 138 -6.20 -7.08 11.46
C THR A 138 -4.75 -6.69 11.72
N ILE A 139 -3.86 -7.68 11.88
CA ILE A 139 -2.42 -7.45 12.08
C ILE A 139 -1.80 -6.73 10.87
N THR A 140 -2.20 -7.09 9.64
CA THR A 140 -1.76 -6.37 8.43
C THR A 140 -2.28 -4.94 8.43
N LYS A 141 -3.55 -4.70 8.79
CA LYS A 141 -4.09 -3.32 8.90
C LYS A 141 -3.28 -2.48 9.88
N ILE A 142 -2.91 -3.03 11.03
CA ILE A 142 -2.04 -2.36 12.01
C ILE A 142 -0.68 -2.04 11.38
N GLY A 143 -0.07 -2.99 10.67
CA GLY A 143 1.18 -2.77 9.94
C GLY A 143 1.07 -1.62 8.92
N ILE A 144 -0.04 -1.55 8.18
CA ILE A 144 -0.32 -0.46 7.24
C ILE A 144 -0.40 0.89 7.97
N VAL A 145 -1.08 0.96 9.12
CA VAL A 145 -1.14 2.19 9.93
C VAL A 145 0.25 2.62 10.38
N VAL A 146 1.07 1.69 10.88
CA VAL A 146 2.45 1.99 11.30
C VAL A 146 3.27 2.54 10.13
N VAL A 147 3.15 1.93 8.95
CA VAL A 147 3.83 2.41 7.73
C VAL A 147 3.33 3.81 7.35
N ALA A 148 2.03 4.04 7.36
CA ALA A 148 1.42 5.32 7.02
C ALA A 148 1.89 6.43 7.98
N LEU A 149 1.91 6.16 9.28
CA LEU A 149 2.39 7.11 10.29
C LEU A 149 3.89 7.43 10.11
N GLY A 150 4.72 6.41 9.88
CA GLY A 150 6.14 6.62 9.61
C GLY A 150 6.38 7.43 8.34
N PHE A 151 5.60 7.18 7.29
CA PHE A 151 5.66 7.92 6.03
C PHE A 151 5.22 9.37 6.20
N LEU A 152 4.09 9.61 6.88
CA LEU A 152 3.59 10.96 7.17
C LEU A 152 4.56 11.76 8.04
N LEU A 153 5.21 11.11 9.01
CA LEU A 153 6.27 11.74 9.80
C LEU A 153 7.44 12.16 8.90
N ASN A 154 7.92 11.26 8.03
CA ASN A 154 9.06 11.53 7.16
C ASN A 154 8.79 12.70 6.20
N VAL A 155 7.65 12.64 5.50
CA VAL A 155 7.23 13.68 4.55
C VAL A 155 6.88 14.97 5.27
N GLY A 156 6.11 14.89 6.37
CA GLY A 156 5.69 16.04 7.16
C GLY A 156 6.87 16.81 7.74
N MET A 157 7.86 16.13 8.32
CA MET A 157 9.06 16.79 8.84
C MET A 157 9.90 17.47 7.75
N THR A 158 9.90 16.92 6.53
CA THR A 158 10.55 17.54 5.36
C THR A 158 9.88 18.87 5.00
N VAL A 159 8.54 18.87 4.92
CA VAL A 159 7.74 20.08 4.65
C VAL A 159 7.86 21.12 5.77
N LEU A 160 7.89 20.68 7.04
CA LEU A 160 8.00 21.59 8.18
C LEU A 160 9.34 22.33 8.20
N ARG A 161 10.45 21.63 7.90
CA ARG A 161 11.81 22.20 7.87
C ARG A 161 12.10 23.03 6.62
N GLY A 162 11.42 22.73 5.52
CA GLY A 162 11.63 23.39 4.23
C GLY A 162 10.57 24.43 3.87
N ARG A 163 10.60 24.82 2.59
CA ARG A 163 9.63 25.70 1.96
C ARG A 163 8.24 25.05 1.93
N LYS A 164 7.22 25.85 2.24
CA LYS A 164 5.82 25.44 2.21
C LYS A 164 5.18 26.01 0.95
N THR A 165 4.65 25.14 0.11
CA THR A 165 3.98 25.50 -1.14
C THR A 165 2.55 25.02 -1.08
N VAL A 166 1.66 25.58 -1.90
CA VAL A 166 0.27 25.09 -1.96
C VAL A 166 0.25 23.61 -2.35
N VAL A 167 1.13 23.20 -3.28
CA VAL A 167 1.25 21.81 -3.74
C VAL A 167 1.59 20.87 -2.59
N ASN A 168 2.65 21.13 -1.83
CA ASN A 168 3.06 20.20 -0.76
C ASN A 168 2.09 20.21 0.44
N LEU A 169 1.41 21.32 0.72
CA LEU A 169 0.39 21.39 1.77
C LEU A 169 -0.90 20.66 1.40
N VAL A 170 -1.37 20.81 0.15
CA VAL A 170 -2.56 20.09 -0.34
C VAL A 170 -2.27 18.59 -0.40
N LEU A 171 -1.08 18.19 -0.89
CA LEU A 171 -0.63 16.81 -0.87
C LEU A 171 -0.64 16.25 0.55
N LEU A 172 0.00 16.92 1.50
CA LEU A 172 0.08 16.47 2.90
C LEU A 172 -1.30 16.34 3.53
N THR A 173 -2.20 17.29 3.26
CA THR A 173 -3.60 17.24 3.74
C THR A 173 -4.32 16.01 3.21
N GLY A 174 -4.18 15.70 1.92
CA GLY A 174 -4.76 14.50 1.31
C GLY A 174 -4.19 13.21 1.89
N LEU A 175 -2.87 13.14 2.09
CA LEU A 175 -2.20 11.97 2.68
C LEU A 175 -2.61 11.73 4.14
N VAL A 176 -2.73 12.80 4.93
CA VAL A 176 -3.25 12.72 6.31
C VAL A 176 -4.70 12.28 6.29
N GLY A 177 -5.54 12.86 5.43
CA GLY A 177 -6.94 12.47 5.26
C GLY A 177 -7.10 11.00 4.92
N LEU A 178 -6.30 10.47 3.99
CA LEU A 178 -6.27 9.05 3.63
C LEU A 178 -5.95 8.18 4.85
N ALA A 179 -4.89 8.51 5.61
CA ALA A 179 -4.49 7.73 6.78
C ALA A 179 -5.54 7.75 7.89
N VAL A 180 -6.19 8.90 8.14
CA VAL A 180 -7.27 9.04 9.13
C VAL A 180 -8.49 8.25 8.70
N MET A 181 -8.92 8.36 7.44
CA MET A 181 -10.08 7.62 6.93
C MET A 181 -9.86 6.11 6.96
N PHE A 182 -8.61 5.65 6.80
CA PHE A 182 -8.28 4.23 6.93
C PHE A 182 -8.53 3.67 8.35
N LEU A 183 -8.55 4.50 9.40
CA LEU A 183 -8.83 4.04 10.77
C LEU A 183 -10.25 3.48 10.94
N PHE A 184 -11.20 3.88 10.10
CA PHE A 184 -12.55 3.31 10.10
C PHE A 184 -12.57 1.85 9.65
N SER A 185 -11.49 1.33 9.07
CA SER A 185 -11.35 -0.11 8.78
C SER A 185 -11.28 -0.99 10.03
N PHE A 186 -10.94 -0.41 11.20
CA PHE A 186 -10.94 -1.11 12.48
C PHE A 186 -12.29 -1.10 13.19
N PHE A 187 -13.22 -0.25 12.73
CA PHE A 187 -14.58 -0.21 13.24
C PHE A 187 -15.47 -1.13 12.39
N ASN A 188 -15.99 -2.19 13.02
CA ASN A 188 -16.93 -3.12 12.41
C ASN A 188 -18.31 -2.91 13.09
N PRO A 189 -19.25 -2.19 12.45
CA PRO A 189 -20.54 -1.83 13.03
C PRO A 189 -21.49 -3.01 13.18
#